data_AF-A0A2A5DFF5-F1
#
_entry.id   AF-A0A2A5DFF5-F1
#
_cell.length_a   1.000
_cell.length_b   1.000
_cell.length_c   1.000
_cell.angle_alpha   90.00
_cell.angle_beta   90.00
_cell.angle_gamma   90.00
#
_symmetry.space_group_name_H-M   'P 1'
#
loop_
_entity.id
_entity.type
_entity.pdbx_description
1 polymer ?
#
loop_
_entity_poly.entity_id
_entity_poly.type
_entity_poly.pdbx_seq_one_letter_code
_entity_poly.pdbx_strand_id
1 'polypeptide(L)'
;MPKLSERVEAQVVSLAWDCWSMLGVSSWNRGSIKRVIDPEGLVLLTGGLGKADPRLRQESQDWCLQYPWLLSRARLRTLRKSWPTSESWGRYAGALQASLGQPWPGAVVSEGVKETGKSTLRLGKQAALLSLQLRAVFGVGARTEILRVLLENKRPLTAAEMARQAAYAKRSVAESLQGLTASGVVSTYPEGRRMRYALKNPQALTELLGGMEVGRASMLPYFKALARLMQELGRVEDAPAELRSLEARPLLTALVHDLGDAAVGRLEIPAAGEDAWVLLHASVERWLLGQAG
;
A
#
# COMPACT_ATOMS: atom_id res chain seq x y z
N MET A 1 -28.15 5.45 -12.10
CA MET A 1 -27.18 5.06 -11.05
C MET A 1 -25.83 5.62 -11.47
N PRO A 2 -24.99 6.12 -10.54
CA PRO A 2 -23.66 6.60 -10.88
C PRO A 2 -22.83 5.48 -11.51
N LYS A 3 -21.88 5.85 -12.36
CA LYS A 3 -20.96 4.91 -12.99
C LYS A 3 -20.18 4.12 -11.93
N LEU A 4 -19.75 2.90 -12.26
CA LEU A 4 -18.95 2.09 -11.35
C LEU A 4 -17.64 2.82 -11.02
N SER A 5 -17.01 3.46 -12.01
CA SER A 5 -15.81 4.29 -11.82
C SER A 5 -16.00 5.42 -10.80
N GLU A 6 -17.11 6.16 -10.87
CA GLU A 6 -17.44 7.23 -9.90
C GLU A 6 -17.64 6.68 -8.49
N ARG A 7 -18.31 5.53 -8.37
CA ARG A 7 -18.50 4.84 -7.07
C ARG A 7 -17.18 4.35 -6.50
N VAL A 8 -16.29 3.81 -7.32
CA VAL A 8 -14.94 3.40 -6.91
C VAL A 8 -14.17 4.62 -6.41
N GLU A 9 -14.18 5.73 -7.15
CA GLU A 9 -13.47 6.96 -6.75
C GLU A 9 -13.93 7.45 -5.37
N ALA A 10 -15.25 7.55 -5.16
CA ALA A 10 -15.81 7.99 -3.88
C ALA A 10 -15.39 7.07 -2.72
N GLN A 11 -15.39 5.74 -2.93
CA GLN A 11 -14.96 4.79 -1.90
C GLN A 11 -13.46 4.83 -1.65
N VAL A 12 -12.64 5.04 -2.67
CA VAL A 12 -11.19 5.18 -2.50
C VAL A 12 -10.88 6.45 -1.69
N VAL A 13 -11.57 7.56 -1.97
CA VAL A 13 -11.43 8.79 -1.17
C VAL A 13 -11.81 8.55 0.29
N SER A 14 -12.95 7.87 0.54
CA SER A 14 -13.37 7.53 1.91
C SER A 14 -12.35 6.65 2.63
N LEU A 15 -11.85 5.59 1.97
CA LEU A 15 -10.85 4.69 2.53
C LEU A 15 -9.54 5.42 2.82
N ALA A 16 -9.09 6.29 1.90
CA ALA A 16 -7.89 7.08 2.10
C ALA A 16 -8.04 8.01 3.30
N TRP A 17 -9.20 8.67 3.47
CA TRP A 17 -9.52 9.43 4.67
C TRP A 17 -9.44 8.57 5.93
N ASP A 18 -10.04 7.38 5.95
CA ASP A 18 -9.96 6.47 7.11
C ASP A 18 -8.51 6.10 7.44
N CYS A 19 -7.69 5.81 6.42
CA CYS A 19 -6.28 5.49 6.62
C CYS A 19 -5.49 6.68 7.18
N TRP A 20 -5.63 7.86 6.58
CA TRP A 20 -4.93 9.07 7.06
C TRP A 20 -5.37 9.47 8.46
N SER A 21 -6.64 9.26 8.80
CA SER A 21 -7.17 9.50 10.16
C SER A 21 -6.50 8.60 11.18
N MET A 22 -6.30 7.31 10.85
CA MET A 22 -5.52 6.40 11.70
C MET A 22 -4.08 6.88 11.89
N LEU A 23 -3.49 7.55 10.89
CA LEU A 23 -2.15 8.14 10.98
C LEU A 23 -2.14 9.52 11.67
N GLY A 24 -3.26 9.98 12.21
CA GLY A 24 -3.34 11.23 12.99
C GLY A 24 -3.69 12.48 12.19
N VAL A 25 -4.06 12.34 10.92
CA VAL A 25 -4.64 13.47 10.15
C VAL A 25 -6.02 13.80 10.71
N SER A 26 -6.31 15.10 10.89
CA SER A 26 -7.61 15.53 11.40
C SER A 26 -8.72 15.24 10.38
N SER A 27 -9.69 14.43 10.77
CA SER A 27 -10.85 14.13 9.93
C SER A 27 -12.10 13.88 10.78
N TRP A 28 -13.25 13.93 10.12
CA TRP A 28 -14.53 13.54 10.73
C TRP A 28 -14.81 12.03 10.58
N ASN A 29 -13.98 11.31 9.80
CA ASN A 29 -14.13 9.89 9.55
C ASN A 29 -13.65 9.09 10.76
N ARG A 30 -14.46 8.10 11.15
CA ARG A 30 -14.18 7.19 12.27
C ARG A 30 -14.05 5.74 11.81
N GLY A 31 -13.70 5.52 10.54
CA GLY A 31 -13.48 4.18 10.01
C GLY A 31 -12.38 3.46 10.79
N SER A 32 -12.60 2.18 11.08
CA SER A 32 -11.60 1.34 11.75
C SER A 32 -10.83 0.55 10.70
N ILE A 33 -9.52 0.75 10.63
CA ILE A 33 -8.65 -0.06 9.75
C ILE A 33 -8.01 -1.19 10.57
N LYS A 34 -8.27 -2.44 10.17
CA LYS A 34 -7.75 -3.64 10.86
C LYS A 34 -6.49 -4.23 10.21
N ARG A 35 -6.13 -3.77 9.02
CA ARG A 35 -4.94 -4.21 8.26
C ARG A 35 -3.81 -3.21 8.45
N VAL A 36 -2.57 -3.68 8.33
CA VAL A 36 -1.39 -2.80 8.42
C VAL A 36 -1.43 -1.75 7.31
N ILE A 37 -1.44 -0.47 7.68
CA ILE A 37 -1.37 0.63 6.72
C ILE A 37 0.06 0.75 6.23
N ASP A 38 0.22 0.67 4.91
CA ASP A 38 1.48 0.90 4.25
C ASP A 38 1.62 2.39 3.91
N PRO A 39 2.51 3.15 4.56
CA PRO A 39 2.52 4.61 4.43
C PRO A 39 2.94 5.05 3.02
N GLU A 40 3.90 4.38 2.38
CA GLU A 40 4.27 4.70 0.99
C GLU A 40 3.18 4.34 -0.01
N GLY A 41 2.52 3.20 0.17
CA GLY A 41 1.38 2.80 -0.65
C GLY A 41 0.22 3.79 -0.53
N LEU A 42 -0.07 4.28 0.68
CA LEU A 42 -1.10 5.28 0.92
C LEU A 42 -0.74 6.63 0.29
N VAL A 43 0.53 7.04 0.37
CA VAL A 43 1.04 8.25 -0.30
C VAL A 43 0.92 8.14 -1.83
N LEU A 44 1.29 7.00 -2.41
CA LEU A 44 1.17 6.76 -3.85
C LEU A 44 -0.29 6.74 -4.31
N LEU A 45 -1.18 6.11 -3.55
CA LEU A 45 -2.62 6.11 -3.82
C LEU A 45 -3.16 7.54 -3.77
N THR A 46 -2.90 8.27 -2.69
CA THR A 46 -3.42 9.63 -2.44
C THR A 46 -2.90 10.63 -3.48
N GLY A 47 -1.61 10.54 -3.82
CA GLY A 47 -1.02 11.38 -4.85
C GLY A 47 -1.59 11.11 -6.25
N GLY A 48 -2.14 9.91 -6.48
CA GLY A 48 -2.82 9.51 -7.70
C GLY A 48 -4.29 9.93 -7.82
N LEU A 49 -4.92 10.45 -6.74
CA LEU A 49 -6.35 10.83 -6.73
C LEU A 49 -6.67 12.07 -7.55
N GLY A 50 -5.67 12.78 -8.10
CA GLY A 50 -5.94 13.97 -8.90
C GLY A 50 -6.69 15.05 -8.14
N LYS A 51 -7.83 15.45 -8.72
CA LYS A 51 -8.72 16.49 -8.20
C LYS A 51 -9.91 15.91 -7.40
N ALA A 52 -9.97 14.60 -7.20
CA ALA A 52 -11.09 13.94 -6.51
C ALA A 52 -11.33 14.51 -5.11
N ASP A 53 -10.25 14.79 -4.35
CA ASP A 53 -10.34 15.49 -3.07
C ASP A 53 -9.08 16.35 -2.82
N PRO A 54 -9.16 17.68 -3.07
CA PRO A 54 -8.04 18.61 -2.84
C PRO A 54 -7.62 18.71 -1.37
N ARG A 55 -8.57 18.55 -0.44
CA ARG A 55 -8.29 18.64 1.00
C ARG A 55 -7.48 17.44 1.45
N LEU A 56 -7.90 16.23 1.08
CA LEU A 56 -7.17 15.00 1.37
C LEU A 56 -5.73 15.07 0.86
N ARG A 57 -5.53 15.59 -0.35
CA ARG A 57 -4.20 15.84 -0.93
C ARG A 57 -3.37 16.78 -0.05
N GLN A 58 -3.94 17.89 0.39
CA GLN A 58 -3.23 18.87 1.21
C GLN A 58 -2.85 18.29 2.58
N GLU A 59 -3.79 17.63 3.25
CA GLU A 59 -3.57 17.03 4.56
C GLU A 59 -2.56 15.87 4.51
N SER A 60 -2.58 15.06 3.44
CA SER A 60 -1.58 14.01 3.26
C SER A 60 -0.18 14.57 2.99
N GLN A 61 -0.08 15.70 2.29
CA GLN A 61 1.19 16.39 2.08
C GLN A 61 1.71 17.00 3.37
N ASP A 62 0.86 17.68 4.13
CA ASP A 62 1.17 18.20 5.48
C ASP A 62 1.74 17.10 6.37
N TRP A 63 1.08 15.94 6.43
CA TRP A 63 1.57 14.79 7.19
C TRP A 63 2.95 14.31 6.72
N CYS A 64 3.19 14.27 5.40
CA CYS A 64 4.50 13.89 4.84
C CYS A 64 5.61 14.89 5.19
N LEU A 65 5.29 16.18 5.35
CA LEU A 65 6.23 17.22 5.76
C LEU A 65 6.54 17.17 7.25
N GLN A 66 5.54 16.84 8.07
CA GLN A 66 5.68 16.77 9.52
C GLN A 66 6.37 15.47 9.99
N TYR A 67 6.14 14.35 9.28
CA TYR A 67 6.72 13.04 9.63
C TYR A 67 7.59 12.42 8.52
N PRO A 68 8.54 13.15 7.91
CA PRO A 68 9.34 12.64 6.79
C PRO A 68 10.25 11.49 7.23
N TRP A 69 10.60 11.43 8.51
CA TRP A 69 11.40 10.37 9.13
C TRP A 69 10.67 9.03 9.21
N LEU A 70 9.35 8.99 8.97
CA LEU A 70 8.56 7.76 8.87
C LEU A 70 8.44 7.24 7.43
N LEU A 71 9.01 7.92 6.43
CA LEU A 71 8.88 7.57 5.02
C LEU A 71 10.21 7.13 4.39
N SER A 72 10.15 6.07 3.61
CA SER A 72 11.27 5.52 2.84
C SER A 72 11.20 5.93 1.37
N ARG A 73 12.09 6.84 0.99
CA ARG A 73 12.28 7.22 -0.43
C ARG A 73 12.80 6.06 -1.29
N ALA A 74 13.64 5.19 -0.72
CA ALA A 74 14.13 4.00 -1.42
C ALA A 74 13.00 3.01 -1.74
N ARG A 75 12.08 2.85 -0.79
CA ARG A 75 10.88 2.02 -0.94
C ARG A 75 9.88 2.63 -1.89
N LEU A 76 9.59 3.93 -1.79
CA LEU A 76 8.77 4.67 -2.76
C LEU A 76 9.28 4.46 -4.19
N ARG A 77 10.59 4.59 -4.41
CA ARG A 77 11.20 4.39 -5.72
C ARG A 77 10.98 2.96 -6.25
N THR A 78 11.06 1.96 -5.38
CA THR A 78 10.84 0.56 -5.75
C THR A 78 9.38 0.30 -6.08
N LEU A 79 8.45 0.76 -5.24
CA LEU A 79 7.01 0.66 -5.46
C LEU A 79 6.59 1.32 -6.77
N ARG A 80 7.12 2.53 -7.04
CA ARG A 80 6.76 3.33 -8.21
C ARG A 80 7.00 2.61 -9.54
N LYS A 81 7.99 1.70 -9.62
CA LYS A 81 8.30 0.92 -10.83
C LYS A 81 7.13 0.05 -11.30
N SER A 82 6.30 -0.40 -10.37
CA SER A 82 5.17 -1.29 -10.66
C SER A 82 3.81 -0.62 -10.42
N TRP A 83 3.81 0.60 -9.88
CA TRP A 83 2.59 1.35 -9.56
C TRP A 83 1.98 1.97 -10.83
N PRO A 84 0.64 1.96 -10.97
CA PRO A 84 -0.04 2.65 -12.07
C PRO A 84 0.43 4.11 -12.22
N THR A 85 0.61 4.55 -13.46
CA THR A 85 1.01 5.93 -13.75
C THR A 85 -0.16 6.87 -13.62
N SER A 86 0.05 8.02 -12.98
CA SER A 86 -0.92 9.12 -12.93
C SER A 86 -0.19 10.44 -13.10
N GLU A 87 -0.71 11.36 -13.92
CA GLU A 87 -0.18 12.73 -14.05
C GLU A 87 -0.22 13.45 -12.70
N SER A 88 -1.28 13.19 -11.92
CA SER A 88 -1.52 13.83 -10.64
C SER A 88 -0.46 13.53 -9.57
N TRP A 89 0.18 12.36 -9.68
CA TRP A 89 1.30 11.95 -8.83
C TRP A 89 2.50 12.89 -9.00
N GLY A 90 2.81 13.27 -10.24
CA GLY A 90 3.98 14.10 -10.52
C GLY A 90 3.92 15.43 -9.78
N ARG A 91 2.76 16.09 -9.81
CA ARG A 91 2.53 17.36 -9.08
C ARG A 91 2.55 17.14 -7.57
N TYR A 92 1.94 16.05 -7.09
CA TYR A 92 1.95 15.71 -5.66
C TYR A 92 3.38 15.54 -5.12
N ALA A 93 4.18 14.73 -5.82
CA ALA A 93 5.59 14.46 -5.49
C ALA A 93 6.46 15.70 -5.69
N GLY A 94 6.18 16.53 -6.71
CA GLY A 94 6.82 17.81 -6.96
C GLY A 94 6.72 18.78 -5.80
N ALA A 95 5.52 18.94 -5.26
CA ALA A 95 5.28 19.81 -4.11
C ALA A 95 6.05 19.35 -2.86
N LEU A 96 6.06 18.04 -2.59
CA LEU A 96 6.85 17.48 -1.49
C LEU A 96 8.35 17.65 -1.70
N GLN A 97 8.84 17.48 -2.93
CA GLN A 97 10.24 17.71 -3.27
C GLN A 97 10.64 19.17 -3.09
N ALA A 98 9.80 20.12 -3.52
CA ALA A 98 10.05 21.54 -3.36
C ALA A 98 10.13 21.95 -1.88
N SER A 99 9.26 21.39 -1.03
CA SER A 99 9.26 21.69 0.41
C SER A 99 10.38 20.98 1.19
N LEU A 100 10.73 19.73 0.83
CA LEU A 100 11.71 18.93 1.59
C LEU A 100 13.15 19.07 1.07
N GLY A 101 13.36 19.68 -0.10
CA GLY A 101 14.69 19.83 -0.72
C GLY A 101 15.34 18.50 -1.13
N GLN A 102 14.54 17.45 -1.31
CA GLN A 102 15.02 16.09 -1.54
C GLN A 102 14.31 15.47 -2.73
N PRO A 103 14.97 14.61 -3.55
CA PRO A 103 14.35 14.07 -4.74
C PRO A 103 13.24 13.07 -4.42
N TRP A 104 12.06 13.27 -5.02
CA TRP A 104 10.91 12.37 -4.94
C TRP A 104 10.71 11.61 -6.28
N PRO A 105 10.44 10.29 -6.26
CA PRO A 105 10.32 9.50 -7.48
C PRO A 105 9.21 10.00 -8.41
N GLY A 106 9.57 10.43 -9.62
CA GLY A 106 8.61 10.90 -10.63
C GLY A 106 8.01 12.27 -10.34
N ALA A 107 8.62 13.06 -9.46
CA ALA A 107 8.27 14.46 -9.24
C ALA A 107 8.45 15.29 -10.52
N VAL A 108 7.50 16.19 -10.76
CA VAL A 108 7.67 17.29 -11.74
C VAL A 108 7.84 18.61 -10.99
N VAL A 109 8.29 19.65 -11.68
CA VAL A 109 8.37 20.99 -11.08
C VAL A 109 6.97 21.42 -10.61
N SER A 110 6.88 21.81 -9.35
CA SER A 110 5.64 22.23 -8.69
C SER A 110 5.99 23.21 -7.58
N GLU A 111 5.04 24.08 -7.24
CA GLU A 111 5.13 24.90 -6.03
C GLU A 111 5.12 24.00 -4.79
N GLY A 112 5.91 24.41 -3.80
CA GLY A 112 5.96 23.75 -2.50
C GLY A 112 4.66 23.96 -1.72
N VAL A 113 4.42 23.06 -0.79
CA VAL A 113 3.33 23.17 0.18
C VAL A 113 3.88 23.57 1.55
N LYS A 114 3.12 24.41 2.26
CA LYS A 114 3.46 24.86 3.60
C LYS A 114 2.97 23.85 4.63
N GLU A 115 3.86 23.44 5.52
CA GLU A 115 3.50 22.67 6.71
C GLU A 115 2.64 23.52 7.66
N THR A 116 1.52 22.95 8.07
CA THR A 116 0.54 23.51 9.01
C THR A 116 0.64 22.88 10.40
N GLY A 117 1.21 21.67 10.50
CA GLY A 117 1.42 20.97 11.78
C GLY A 117 0.12 20.50 12.45
N LYS A 118 -0.96 20.38 11.70
CA LYS A 118 -2.29 20.00 12.24
C LYS A 118 -2.39 18.52 12.54
N SER A 119 -1.54 17.69 11.92
CA SER A 119 -1.57 16.24 12.12
C SER A 119 -0.97 15.86 13.48
N THR A 120 -1.69 15.03 14.25
CA THR A 120 -1.25 14.55 15.56
C THR A 120 -1.16 13.03 15.54
N LEU A 121 0.04 12.51 15.25
CA LEU A 121 0.27 11.06 15.23
C LEU A 121 0.34 10.50 16.65
N ARG A 122 -0.55 9.54 16.96
CA ARG A 122 -0.51 8.76 18.21
C ARG A 122 -0.29 7.30 17.89
N LEU A 123 0.92 6.83 18.17
CA LEU A 123 1.33 5.45 17.96
C LEU A 123 0.71 4.54 19.05
N GLY A 124 -0.45 3.97 18.74
CA GLY A 124 -1.19 3.03 19.61
C GLY A 124 -0.90 1.55 19.30
N LYS A 125 -1.66 0.66 19.94
CA LYS A 125 -1.51 -0.81 19.81
C LYS A 125 -2.21 -1.40 18.59
N GLN A 126 -2.88 -0.57 17.77
CA GLN A 126 -3.66 -1.05 16.65
C GLN A 126 -2.77 -1.65 15.57
N ALA A 127 -3.19 -2.79 15.03
CA ALA A 127 -2.60 -3.44 13.87
C ALA A 127 -2.28 -2.50 12.70
N ALA A 128 -3.16 -1.53 12.42
CA ALA A 128 -2.98 -0.55 11.36
C ALA A 128 -1.66 0.23 11.46
N LEU A 129 -1.16 0.45 12.68
CA LEU A 129 0.02 1.26 12.95
C LEU A 129 1.31 0.45 13.01
N LEU A 130 1.28 -0.87 12.77
CA LEU A 130 2.45 -1.74 12.84
C LEU A 130 3.65 -1.20 12.07
N SER A 131 3.42 -0.75 10.83
CA SER A 131 4.50 -0.23 9.99
C SER A 131 5.14 1.03 10.58
N LEU A 132 4.35 1.93 11.18
CA LEU A 132 4.88 3.16 11.78
C LEU A 132 5.56 2.90 13.12
N GLN A 133 5.00 2.00 13.94
CA GLN A 133 5.59 1.59 15.21
C GLN A 133 6.98 0.98 15.01
N LEU A 134 7.10 0.03 14.07
CA LEU A 134 8.39 -0.55 13.72
C LEU A 134 9.39 0.50 13.24
N ARG A 135 8.96 1.49 12.46
CA ARG A 135 9.83 2.58 11.99
C ARG A 135 10.22 3.57 13.07
N ALA A 136 9.37 3.79 14.06
CA ALA A 136 9.68 4.60 15.23
C ALA A 136 10.75 3.95 16.11
N VAL A 137 10.71 2.62 16.25
CA VAL A 137 11.67 1.88 17.09
C VAL A 137 12.98 1.58 16.37
N PHE A 138 12.90 1.10 15.13
CA PHE A 138 14.07 0.57 14.40
C PHE A 138 14.59 1.50 13.30
N GLY A 139 13.93 2.65 13.09
CA GLY A 139 14.18 3.51 11.96
C GLY A 139 13.62 2.95 10.65
N VAL A 140 13.79 3.71 9.58
CA VAL A 140 13.29 3.37 8.24
C VAL A 140 14.35 2.63 7.44
N GLY A 141 14.06 1.39 7.04
CA GLY A 141 14.99 0.59 6.25
C GLY A 141 14.49 -0.80 5.88
N ALA A 142 15.28 -1.53 5.08
CA ALA A 142 14.93 -2.88 4.64
C ALA A 142 14.76 -3.86 5.83
N ARG A 143 15.63 -3.76 6.84
CA ARG A 143 15.55 -4.58 8.06
C ARG A 143 14.20 -4.41 8.78
N THR A 144 13.74 -3.17 8.96
CA THR A 144 12.46 -2.85 9.59
C THR A 144 11.28 -3.44 8.83
N GLU A 145 11.26 -3.29 7.49
CA GLU A 145 10.17 -3.86 6.69
C GLU A 145 10.22 -5.39 6.62
N ILE A 146 11.40 -6.00 6.72
CA ILE A 146 11.53 -7.46 6.86
C ILE A 146 10.87 -7.92 8.15
N LEU A 147 11.13 -7.25 9.29
CA LEU A 147 10.49 -7.59 10.55
C LEU A 147 8.96 -7.46 10.46
N ARG A 148 8.46 -6.39 9.82
CA ARG A 148 7.04 -6.22 9.52
C ARG A 148 6.47 -7.39 8.73
N VAL A 149 7.10 -7.72 7.61
CA VAL A 149 6.67 -8.80 6.72
C VAL A 149 6.67 -10.14 7.45
N LEU A 150 7.69 -10.43 8.26
CA LEU A 150 7.74 -11.68 9.02
C LEU A 150 6.70 -11.73 10.15
N LEU A 151 6.36 -10.61 10.79
CA LEU A 151 5.26 -10.55 11.76
C LEU A 151 3.90 -10.81 11.10
N GLU A 152 3.67 -10.24 9.92
CA GLU A 152 2.40 -10.40 9.18
C GLU A 152 2.19 -11.82 8.63
N ASN A 153 3.27 -12.62 8.48
CA ASN A 153 3.22 -13.93 7.84
C ASN A 153 3.50 -15.06 8.85
N LYS A 154 2.53 -15.96 9.01
CA LYS A 154 2.64 -17.12 9.91
C LYS A 154 3.56 -18.25 9.37
N ARG A 155 3.95 -18.18 8.10
CA ARG A 155 4.80 -19.20 7.45
C ARG A 155 6.19 -18.64 7.16
N PRO A 156 7.23 -19.49 7.14
CA PRO A 156 8.54 -19.09 6.65
C PRO A 156 8.49 -18.61 5.19
N LEU A 157 9.18 -17.51 4.92
CA LEU A 157 9.24 -16.85 3.61
C LEU A 157 10.62 -16.95 2.99
N THR A 158 10.70 -17.03 1.67
CA THR A 158 11.95 -16.88 0.92
C THR A 158 12.39 -15.41 0.87
N ALA A 159 13.68 -15.16 0.65
CA ALA A 159 14.20 -13.80 0.46
C ALA A 159 13.52 -13.07 -0.73
N ALA A 160 13.12 -13.81 -1.77
CA ALA A 160 12.42 -13.24 -2.92
C ALA A 160 10.98 -12.80 -2.57
N GLU A 161 10.25 -13.59 -1.78
CA GLU A 161 8.93 -13.18 -1.26
C GLU A 161 9.06 -11.94 -0.39
N MET A 162 10.04 -11.91 0.51
CA MET A 162 10.29 -10.75 1.37
C MET A 162 10.63 -9.49 0.57
N ALA A 163 11.48 -9.57 -0.45
CA ALA A 163 11.80 -8.42 -1.29
C ALA A 163 10.57 -7.84 -1.99
N ARG A 164 9.65 -8.70 -2.44
CA ARG A 164 8.38 -8.24 -3.02
C ARG A 164 7.49 -7.56 -1.97
N GLN A 165 7.25 -8.20 -0.81
CA GLN A 165 6.34 -7.68 0.21
C GLN A 165 6.89 -6.45 0.95
N ALA A 166 8.20 -6.41 1.21
CA ALA A 166 8.87 -5.26 1.83
C ALA A 166 9.09 -4.11 0.84
N ALA A 167 8.96 -4.36 -0.47
CA ALA A 167 9.22 -3.40 -1.54
C ALA A 167 10.64 -2.78 -1.47
N TYR A 168 11.64 -3.60 -1.16
CA TYR A 168 13.05 -3.25 -1.21
C TYR A 168 13.79 -4.06 -2.27
N ALA A 169 14.95 -3.56 -2.70
CA ALA A 169 15.81 -4.30 -3.62
C ALA A 169 16.28 -5.63 -2.99
N LYS A 170 16.37 -6.68 -3.82
CA LYS A 170 16.79 -8.04 -3.38
C LYS A 170 18.09 -8.03 -2.60
N ARG A 171 19.06 -7.21 -3.02
CA ARG A 171 20.36 -7.05 -2.35
C ARG A 171 20.21 -6.54 -0.91
N SER A 172 19.49 -5.44 -0.71
CA SER A 172 19.26 -4.87 0.62
C SER A 172 18.52 -5.83 1.55
N VAL A 173 17.62 -6.65 1.00
CA VAL A 173 16.94 -7.70 1.76
C VAL A 173 17.90 -8.81 2.16
N ALA A 174 18.72 -9.31 1.23
CA ALA A 174 19.70 -10.35 1.52
C ALA A 174 20.71 -9.91 2.60
N GLU A 175 21.26 -8.70 2.49
CA GLU A 175 22.18 -8.11 3.49
C GLU A 175 21.50 -7.97 4.87
N SER A 176 20.24 -7.52 4.89
CA SER A 176 19.47 -7.40 6.14
C SER A 176 19.17 -8.75 6.77
N LEU A 177 18.83 -9.77 5.96
CA LEU A 177 18.58 -11.13 6.44
C LEU A 177 19.85 -11.78 6.98
N GLN A 178 20.99 -11.58 6.34
CA GLN A 178 22.27 -12.05 6.85
C GLN A 178 22.52 -11.53 8.27
N GLY A 179 22.35 -10.23 8.49
CA GLY A 179 22.50 -9.62 9.82
C GLY A 179 21.49 -10.14 10.84
N LEU A 180 20.21 -10.25 10.47
CA LEU A 180 19.14 -10.74 11.35
C LEU A 180 19.29 -12.23 11.72
N THR A 181 19.84 -13.04 10.80
CA THR A 181 20.18 -14.44 11.08
C THR A 181 21.40 -14.54 11.98
N ALA A 182 22.45 -13.77 11.71
CA ALA A 182 23.65 -13.74 12.55
C ALA A 182 23.35 -13.29 14.00
N SER A 183 22.38 -12.37 14.17
CA SER A 183 21.94 -11.92 15.49
C SER A 183 20.94 -12.87 16.18
N GLY A 184 20.55 -13.97 15.54
CA GLY A 184 19.59 -14.94 16.08
C GLY A 184 18.13 -14.46 16.14
N VAL A 185 17.80 -13.32 15.52
CA VAL A 185 16.43 -12.78 15.46
C VAL A 185 15.59 -13.57 14.45
N VAL A 186 16.23 -14.02 13.36
CA VAL A 186 15.59 -14.78 12.28
C VAL A 186 16.21 -16.17 12.15
N SER A 187 15.36 -17.19 12.19
CA SER A 187 15.73 -18.59 11.91
C SER A 187 15.67 -18.88 10.42
N THR A 188 16.54 -19.76 9.94
CA THR A 188 16.58 -20.23 8.55
C THR A 188 16.21 -21.71 8.43
N TYR A 189 15.44 -22.05 7.40
CA TYR A 189 14.99 -23.40 7.10
C TYR A 189 15.33 -23.72 5.64
N PRO A 190 16.14 -24.75 5.35
CA PRO A 190 16.36 -25.18 3.98
C PRO A 190 15.09 -25.85 3.43
N GLU A 191 14.68 -25.46 2.22
CA GLU A 191 13.60 -26.10 1.47
C GLU A 191 14.07 -26.28 0.02
N GLY A 192 14.57 -27.49 -0.28
CA GLY A 192 15.21 -27.80 -1.56
C GLY A 192 16.41 -26.88 -1.81
N ARG A 193 16.37 -26.10 -2.90
CA ARG A 193 17.43 -25.13 -3.27
C ARG A 193 17.23 -23.73 -2.67
N ARG A 194 16.19 -23.53 -1.86
CA ARG A 194 15.83 -22.21 -1.32
C ARG A 194 15.98 -22.20 0.20
N MET A 195 16.33 -21.05 0.74
CA MET A 195 16.26 -20.78 2.18
C MET A 195 14.98 -20.03 2.49
N ARG A 196 14.29 -20.48 3.54
CA ARG A 196 13.15 -19.79 4.13
C ARG A 196 13.53 -19.22 5.49
N TYR A 197 12.86 -18.13 5.86
CA TYR A 197 13.17 -17.31 7.01
C TYR A 197 11.90 -17.10 7.83
N ALA A 198 12.01 -17.18 9.15
CA ALA A 198 10.95 -16.82 10.09
C ALA A 198 11.54 -16.15 11.34
N LEU A 199 10.75 -15.33 12.02
CA LEU A 199 11.14 -14.79 13.33
C LEU A 199 11.31 -15.93 14.33
N LYS A 200 12.41 -15.92 15.08
CA LYS A 200 12.67 -16.93 16.12
C LYS A 200 11.71 -16.76 17.31
N ASN A 201 11.43 -15.52 17.70
CA ASN A 201 10.47 -15.17 18.74
C ASN A 201 9.63 -13.95 18.31
N PRO A 202 8.52 -14.16 17.58
CA PRO A 202 7.62 -13.08 17.19
C PRO A 202 7.03 -12.32 18.38
N GLN A 203 6.78 -13.02 19.49
CA GLN A 203 6.13 -12.46 20.66
C GLN A 203 7.00 -11.41 21.36
N ALA A 204 8.29 -11.69 21.54
CA ALA A 204 9.24 -10.72 22.10
C ALA A 204 9.27 -9.41 21.29
N LEU A 205 9.16 -9.50 19.96
CA LEU A 205 9.08 -8.31 19.10
C LEU A 205 7.77 -7.56 19.31
N THR A 206 6.63 -8.23 19.44
CA THR A 206 5.34 -7.56 19.72
C THR A 206 5.28 -6.94 21.12
N GLU A 207 5.94 -7.54 22.11
CA GLU A 207 6.06 -7.02 23.47
C GLU A 207 6.92 -5.75 23.50
N LEU A 208 8.04 -5.74 22.77
CA LEU A 208 8.87 -4.55 22.57
C LEU A 208 8.07 -3.40 21.93
N LEU A 209 7.08 -3.71 21.08
CA LEU A 209 6.17 -2.74 20.47
C LEU A 209 4.96 -2.41 21.37
N GLY A 210 5.02 -2.70 22.67
CA GLY A 210 3.97 -2.37 23.64
C GLY A 210 2.80 -3.36 23.70
N GLY A 211 3.02 -4.62 23.31
CA GLY A 211 1.97 -5.64 23.22
C GLY A 211 1.04 -5.38 22.05
N MET A 212 1.63 -4.99 20.93
CA MET A 212 0.92 -4.51 19.75
C MET A 212 0.19 -5.66 19.04
N GLU A 213 -0.99 -5.39 18.50
CA GLU A 213 -1.72 -6.40 17.73
C GLU A 213 -1.02 -6.68 16.41
N VAL A 214 -0.74 -7.95 16.13
CA VAL A 214 -0.25 -8.35 14.80
C VAL A 214 -1.42 -8.30 13.83
N GLY A 215 -1.35 -7.35 12.90
CA GLY A 215 -2.40 -7.09 11.95
C GLY A 215 -2.61 -8.18 10.92
N ARG A 216 -3.78 -8.11 10.27
CA ARG A 216 -4.00 -8.77 8.98
C ARG A 216 -3.02 -8.20 7.95
N ALA A 217 -2.72 -8.98 6.90
CA ALA A 217 -1.79 -8.63 5.83
C ALA A 217 -1.94 -7.18 5.33
N SER A 218 -0.80 -6.57 5.00
CA SER A 218 -0.65 -5.19 4.51
C SER A 218 -1.74 -4.73 3.55
N MET A 219 -2.11 -3.45 3.68
CA MET A 219 -2.99 -2.72 2.76
C MET A 219 -2.35 -2.46 1.39
N LEU A 220 -1.03 -2.62 1.25
CA LEU A 220 -0.29 -2.27 0.04
C LEU A 220 -0.84 -2.90 -1.27
N PRO A 221 -1.15 -4.22 -1.34
CA PRO A 221 -1.73 -4.82 -2.54
C PRO A 221 -3.08 -4.19 -2.91
N TYR A 222 -3.89 -3.86 -1.90
CA TYR A 222 -5.19 -3.20 -2.08
C TYR A 222 -5.02 -1.78 -2.60
N PHE A 223 -4.13 -0.98 -2.00
CA PHE A 223 -3.85 0.38 -2.48
C PHE A 223 -3.39 0.38 -3.94
N LYS A 224 -2.56 -0.59 -4.33
CA LYS A 224 -2.11 -0.72 -5.72
C LYS A 224 -3.26 -1.06 -6.67
N ALA A 225 -4.10 -2.02 -6.30
CA ALA A 225 -5.27 -2.40 -7.08
C ALA A 225 -6.30 -1.27 -7.20
N LEU A 226 -6.55 -0.53 -6.12
CA LEU A 226 -7.43 0.65 -6.12
C LEU A 226 -6.86 1.76 -7.02
N ALA A 227 -5.56 2.05 -6.93
CA ALA A 227 -4.92 2.99 -7.82
C ALA A 227 -5.09 2.58 -9.30
N ARG A 228 -5.03 1.28 -9.59
CA ARG A 228 -5.25 0.77 -10.95
C ARG A 228 -6.68 0.96 -11.42
N LEU A 229 -7.66 0.59 -10.59
CA LEU A 229 -9.07 0.83 -10.89
C LEU A 229 -9.33 2.32 -11.19
N MET A 230 -8.78 3.22 -10.39
CA MET A 230 -8.93 4.65 -10.60
C MET A 230 -8.35 5.16 -11.93
N GLN A 231 -7.27 4.55 -12.43
CA GLN A 231 -6.68 4.99 -13.70
C GLN A 231 -7.33 4.34 -14.93
N GLU A 232 -7.84 3.12 -14.81
CA GLU A 232 -8.21 2.30 -15.97
C GLU A 232 -9.72 2.04 -16.09
N LEU A 233 -10.47 2.03 -14.98
CA LEU A 233 -11.86 1.57 -14.99
C LEU A 233 -12.79 2.45 -15.82
N GLY A 234 -12.65 3.77 -15.73
CA GLY A 234 -13.49 4.71 -16.51
C GLY A 234 -13.34 4.48 -18.01
N ARG A 235 -12.10 4.27 -18.49
CA ARG A 235 -11.81 3.96 -19.90
C ARG A 235 -12.48 2.66 -20.34
N VAL A 236 -12.40 1.60 -19.51
CA VAL A 236 -13.06 0.32 -19.80
C VAL A 236 -14.58 0.47 -19.80
N GLU A 237 -15.14 1.18 -18.81
CA GLU A 237 -16.57 1.41 -18.70
C GLU A 237 -17.14 2.20 -19.89
N ASP A 238 -16.37 3.16 -20.40
CA ASP A 238 -16.72 4.00 -21.55
C ASP A 238 -16.50 3.31 -22.92
N ALA A 239 -15.85 2.16 -22.96
CA ALA A 239 -15.63 1.42 -24.20
C ALA A 239 -16.96 0.94 -24.82
N PRO A 240 -17.03 0.82 -26.17
CA PRO A 240 -18.14 0.19 -26.87
C PRO A 240 -18.45 -1.20 -26.32
N ALA A 241 -19.73 -1.59 -26.28
CA ALA A 241 -20.17 -2.83 -25.65
C ALA A 241 -19.45 -4.08 -26.20
N GLU A 242 -19.17 -4.08 -27.50
CA GLU A 242 -18.50 -5.16 -28.23
C GLU A 242 -17.02 -5.29 -27.86
N LEU A 243 -16.38 -4.21 -27.41
CA LEU A 243 -14.96 -4.18 -27.02
C LEU A 243 -14.76 -4.22 -25.51
N ARG A 244 -15.80 -3.94 -24.72
CA ARG A 244 -15.70 -3.78 -23.27
C ARG A 244 -15.14 -5.01 -22.57
N SER A 245 -15.57 -6.21 -22.96
CA SER A 245 -15.02 -7.46 -22.42
C SER A 245 -13.54 -7.64 -22.78
N LEU A 246 -13.15 -7.29 -24.01
CA LEU A 246 -11.75 -7.35 -24.44
C LEU A 246 -10.86 -6.40 -23.62
N GLU A 247 -11.36 -5.21 -23.29
CA GLU A 247 -10.64 -4.21 -22.49
C GLU A 247 -10.63 -4.50 -20.99
N ALA A 248 -11.68 -5.14 -20.46
CA ALA A 248 -11.77 -5.51 -19.04
C ALA A 248 -10.77 -6.61 -18.67
N ARG A 249 -10.41 -7.49 -19.61
CA ARG A 249 -9.58 -8.67 -19.35
C ARG A 249 -8.14 -8.34 -18.91
N PRO A 250 -7.41 -7.41 -19.57
CA PRO A 250 -6.12 -6.94 -19.09
C PRO A 250 -6.19 -6.29 -17.70
N LEU A 251 -7.22 -5.46 -17.45
CA LEU A 251 -7.42 -4.82 -16.15
C LEU A 251 -7.61 -5.87 -15.05
N LEU A 252 -8.50 -6.84 -15.27
CA LEU A 252 -8.76 -7.91 -14.30
C LEU A 252 -7.52 -8.76 -14.02
N THR A 253 -6.75 -9.10 -15.06
CA THR A 253 -5.49 -9.83 -14.92
C THR A 253 -4.48 -9.03 -14.10
N ALA A 254 -4.38 -7.73 -14.35
CA ALA A 254 -3.50 -6.85 -13.59
C ALA A 254 -3.93 -6.68 -12.13
N LEU A 255 -5.24 -6.64 -11.84
CA LEU A 255 -5.76 -6.60 -10.46
C LEU A 255 -5.45 -7.90 -9.70
N VAL A 256 -5.66 -9.06 -10.32
CA VAL A 256 -5.31 -10.36 -9.73
C VAL A 256 -3.81 -10.42 -9.43
N HIS A 257 -2.97 -9.97 -10.36
CA HIS A 257 -1.53 -9.89 -10.15
C HIS A 257 -1.15 -8.94 -9.01
N ASP A 258 -1.75 -7.74 -8.95
CA ASP A 258 -1.43 -6.72 -7.94
C ASP A 258 -1.89 -7.13 -6.52
N LEU A 259 -3.00 -7.85 -6.41
CA LEU A 259 -3.52 -8.37 -5.15
C LEU A 259 -2.81 -9.66 -4.70
N GLY A 260 -2.33 -10.49 -5.63
CA GLY A 260 -1.67 -11.76 -5.32
C GLY A 260 -2.56 -12.67 -4.47
N ASP A 261 -2.05 -13.17 -3.34
CA ASP A 261 -2.81 -14.01 -2.40
C ASP A 261 -4.10 -13.31 -1.89
N ALA A 262 -4.13 -11.98 -1.88
CA ALA A 262 -5.32 -11.22 -1.49
C ALA A 262 -6.46 -11.28 -2.52
N ALA A 263 -6.17 -11.73 -3.76
CA ALA A 263 -7.16 -11.91 -4.82
C ALA A 263 -7.96 -13.21 -4.66
N VAL A 264 -7.39 -14.22 -3.99
CA VAL A 264 -7.97 -15.57 -3.91
C VAL A 264 -9.38 -15.54 -3.33
N GLY A 265 -10.35 -16.09 -4.06
CA GLY A 265 -11.76 -16.11 -3.70
C GLY A 265 -12.48 -14.76 -3.77
N ARG A 266 -11.82 -13.72 -4.31
CA ARG A 266 -12.39 -12.36 -4.46
C ARG A 266 -12.42 -11.89 -5.92
N LEU A 267 -11.40 -12.24 -6.68
CA LEU A 267 -11.29 -11.96 -8.11
C LEU A 267 -10.90 -13.24 -8.83
N GLU A 268 -11.58 -13.51 -9.93
CA GLU A 268 -11.35 -14.68 -10.77
C GLU A 268 -10.98 -14.20 -12.17
N ILE A 269 -10.06 -14.93 -12.82
CA ILE A 269 -9.73 -14.65 -14.22
C ILE A 269 -10.75 -15.39 -15.09
N PRO A 270 -11.48 -14.70 -15.99
CA PRO A 270 -12.49 -15.32 -16.84
C PRO A 270 -11.93 -16.47 -17.65
N ALA A 271 -12.66 -17.57 -17.70
CA ALA A 271 -12.43 -18.66 -18.65
C ALA A 271 -12.60 -18.16 -20.10
N ALA A 272 -12.17 -18.97 -21.06
CA ALA A 272 -12.38 -18.64 -22.47
C ALA A 272 -13.89 -18.62 -22.78
N GLY A 273 -14.38 -17.51 -23.34
CA GLY A 273 -15.80 -17.31 -23.67
C GLY A 273 -16.62 -16.61 -22.58
N GLU A 274 -16.07 -16.36 -21.40
CA GLU A 274 -16.74 -15.58 -20.35
C GLU A 274 -16.58 -14.07 -20.56
N ASP A 275 -17.63 -13.31 -20.23
CA ASP A 275 -17.60 -11.86 -20.30
C ASP A 275 -16.78 -11.27 -19.13
N ALA A 276 -15.57 -10.79 -19.46
CA ALA A 276 -14.64 -10.24 -18.48
C ALA A 276 -15.16 -8.95 -17.84
N TRP A 277 -16.01 -8.17 -18.54
CA TRP A 277 -16.61 -6.97 -17.99
C TRP A 277 -17.61 -7.30 -16.89
N VAL A 278 -18.49 -8.29 -17.14
CA VAL A 278 -19.49 -8.72 -16.15
C VAL A 278 -18.80 -9.22 -14.87
N LEU A 279 -17.75 -10.04 -15.01
CA LEU A 279 -16.99 -10.53 -13.86
C LEU A 279 -16.24 -9.41 -13.13
N LEU A 280 -15.59 -8.49 -13.86
CA LEU A 280 -14.91 -7.35 -13.28
C LEU A 280 -15.89 -6.48 -12.49
N HIS A 281 -17.02 -6.12 -13.10
CA HIS A 281 -18.05 -5.28 -12.49
C HIS A 281 -18.58 -5.92 -11.21
N ALA A 282 -19.04 -7.17 -11.28
CA ALA A 282 -19.56 -7.89 -10.12
C ALA A 282 -18.50 -8.05 -9.00
N SER A 283 -17.24 -8.29 -9.36
CA SER A 283 -16.16 -8.46 -8.37
C SER A 283 -15.75 -7.14 -7.72
N VAL A 284 -15.69 -6.04 -8.48
CA VAL A 284 -15.47 -4.70 -7.94
C VAL A 284 -16.64 -4.31 -7.03
N GLU A 285 -17.88 -4.52 -7.43
CA GLU A 285 -19.04 -4.23 -6.57
C GLU A 285 -19.03 -5.03 -5.27
N ARG A 286 -18.75 -6.34 -5.33
CA ARG A 286 -18.58 -7.17 -4.12
C ARG A 286 -17.41 -6.67 -3.26
N TRP A 287 -16.31 -6.25 -3.87
CA TRP A 287 -15.16 -5.73 -3.15
C TRP A 287 -15.48 -4.42 -2.45
N LEU A 288 -16.13 -3.48 -3.15
CA LEU A 288 -16.60 -2.20 -2.63
C LEU A 288 -17.60 -2.37 -1.46
N LEU A 289 -18.54 -3.31 -1.57
CA LEU A 289 -19.49 -3.62 -0.51
C LEU A 289 -18.86 -4.40 0.66
N GLY A 290 -17.84 -5.22 0.39
CA GLY A 290 -17.15 -6.06 1.37
C GLY A 290 -16.04 -5.37 2.17
N GLN A 291 -15.69 -4.12 1.88
CA GLN A 291 -14.80 -3.30 2.71
C GLN A 291 -15.52 -2.69 3.94
N ALA A 292 -16.83 -2.89 4.07
CA ALA A 292 -17.60 -2.49 5.24
C ALA A 292 -17.50 -3.46 6.46
N GLY A 293 -16.55 -4.42 6.48
CA GLY A 293 -16.42 -5.46 7.53
C GLY A 293 -15.01 -5.77 8.04
#